data_AF-A0A1I5U2K2-F1
#
_entry.id   AF-A0A1I5U2K2-F1
#
_cell.length_a   1.000
_cell.length_b   1.000
_cell.length_c   1.000
_cell.angle_alpha   90.00
_cell.angle_beta   90.00
_cell.angle_gamma   90.00
#
_symmetry.space_group_name_H-M   'P 1'
#
loop_
_entity.id
_entity.type
_entity.pdbx_description
1 polymer ?
#
loop_
_entity_poly.entity_id
_entity_poly.type
_entity_poly.pdbx_seq_one_letter_code
_entity_poly.pdbx_strand_id
1 'polypeptide(L)'
;MNSSSGELREKRGVRNTHNIISIIFLSLVALLALSFSIALLIKNAMLKREEEAVRSELEALNNEGYYTEVETQILVDEAKKVAADETEKSIKSTIQRKLEAGEGTTSTIRSLFPEQLVVASDGRYYFFPITDEIEHHPFDEDDFEFDEKGYLQYVGDDETIKTKTGVDVSRFQGDIDWDKVADAGIDFAIIRTGFRGTTEGKLLQDDYFENNIKGATKNGIDVGVYFYSQALNETEALEEVQMMLDMIEPYDIKYPVVIDIESADSDSARTVNLSSDSYEEVAKVFCEAVKKAGYKPMIYGNVKSFTLLMDAIDVDDYDIWIAYYGTPLYYPYHFDMWQYTSSGSVDGITGNVDLNICITDY
;
A
#
# COMPACT_ATOMS: atom_id res chain seq x y z
N MET A 1 -23.28 -6.63 150.92
CA MET A 1 -24.62 -6.01 150.99
C MET A 1 -25.30 -6.18 149.64
N ASN A 2 -26.40 -6.95 149.65
CA ASN A 2 -27.57 -7.00 148.76
C ASN A 2 -27.45 -6.51 147.30
N SER A 3 -27.68 -7.38 146.30
CA SER A 3 -28.99 -7.84 145.75
C SER A 3 -29.40 -6.92 144.58
N SER A 4 -29.90 -7.30 143.40
CA SER A 4 -30.75 -8.41 142.93
C SER A 4 -30.74 -8.37 141.38
N SER A 5 -30.54 -9.46 140.63
CA SER A 5 -31.55 -10.36 139.99
C SER A 5 -32.26 -9.86 138.70
N GLY A 6 -32.39 -10.77 137.71
CA GLY A 6 -33.40 -10.75 136.63
C GLY A 6 -32.80 -10.59 135.21
N GLU A 7 -32.49 -11.60 134.39
CA GLU A 7 -33.24 -12.74 133.80
C GLU A 7 -33.97 -12.41 132.47
N LEU A 8 -33.86 -13.34 131.50
CA LEU A 8 -34.76 -13.68 130.36
C LEU A 8 -34.27 -13.50 128.88
N ARG A 9 -33.83 -14.64 128.32
CA ARG A 9 -34.38 -15.41 127.17
C ARG A 9 -34.58 -14.81 125.76
N GLU A 10 -33.89 -15.49 124.81
CA GLU A 10 -34.32 -16.01 123.49
C GLU A 10 -34.77 -15.06 122.34
N LYS A 11 -33.99 -15.07 121.24
CA LYS A 11 -34.43 -15.61 119.93
C LYS A 11 -33.29 -15.74 118.91
N ARG A 12 -33.05 -16.99 118.47
CA ARG A 12 -32.28 -17.37 117.26
C ARG A 12 -33.07 -16.97 116.01
N GLY A 13 -32.37 -16.47 114.98
CA GLY A 13 -32.79 -16.60 113.58
C GLY A 13 -33.00 -15.32 112.76
N VAL A 14 -31.96 -14.52 112.48
CA VAL A 14 -31.95 -13.54 111.35
C VAL A 14 -30.54 -13.33 110.71
N ARG A 15 -29.43 -13.70 111.37
CA ARG A 15 -28.07 -13.28 110.94
C ARG A 15 -27.42 -14.04 109.76
N ASN A 16 -27.92 -15.20 109.35
CA ASN A 16 -27.27 -16.01 108.29
C ASN A 16 -27.71 -15.68 106.85
N THR A 17 -28.87 -15.06 106.65
CA THR A 17 -29.41 -14.81 105.30
C THR A 17 -28.67 -13.68 104.60
N HIS A 18 -28.24 -12.64 105.34
CA HIS A 18 -27.60 -11.46 104.75
C HIS A 18 -26.17 -11.72 104.25
N ASN A 19 -25.39 -12.54 104.98
CA ASN A 19 -24.03 -12.94 104.57
C ASN A 19 -24.05 -13.87 103.35
N ILE A 20 -25.03 -14.77 103.25
CA ILE A 20 -25.18 -15.66 102.08
C ILE A 20 -25.56 -14.85 100.84
N ILE A 21 -26.47 -13.86 100.96
CA ILE A 21 -26.85 -12.99 99.84
C ILE A 21 -25.66 -12.16 99.34
N SER A 22 -24.84 -11.59 100.24
CA SER A 22 -23.66 -10.81 99.84
C SER A 22 -22.58 -11.66 99.16
N ILE A 23 -22.36 -12.90 99.63
CA ILE A 23 -21.43 -13.84 98.96
C ILE A 23 -21.95 -14.21 97.58
N ILE A 24 -23.24 -14.57 97.45
CA ILE A 24 -23.87 -14.87 96.15
C ILE A 24 -23.76 -13.67 95.21
N PHE A 25 -23.99 -12.44 95.69
CA PHE A 25 -23.88 -11.23 94.90
C PHE A 25 -22.44 -10.96 94.43
N LEU A 26 -21.45 -11.07 95.32
CA LEU A 26 -20.03 -10.92 94.97
C LEU A 26 -19.56 -12.01 93.99
N SER A 27 -20.01 -13.25 94.18
CA SER A 27 -19.75 -14.35 93.24
C SER A 27 -20.40 -14.09 91.88
N LEU A 28 -21.61 -13.53 91.85
CA LEU A 28 -22.30 -13.17 90.61
C LEU A 28 -21.56 -12.05 89.86
N VAL A 29 -21.10 -11.02 90.57
CA VAL A 29 -20.31 -9.92 90.01
C VAL A 29 -18.96 -10.44 89.49
N ALA A 30 -18.30 -11.33 90.21
CA ALA A 30 -17.05 -11.95 89.76
C ALA A 30 -17.27 -12.82 88.50
N LEU A 31 -18.38 -13.59 88.44
CA LEU A 31 -18.76 -14.37 87.27
C LEU A 31 -19.09 -13.50 86.07
N LEU A 32 -19.75 -12.35 86.27
CA LEU A 32 -20.03 -11.37 85.22
C LEU A 32 -18.75 -10.67 84.72
N ALA A 33 -17.83 -10.33 85.63
CA ALA A 33 -16.53 -9.76 85.23
C ALA A 33 -15.67 -10.79 84.47
N LEU A 34 -15.70 -12.05 84.89
CA LEU A 34 -15.01 -13.15 84.22
C LEU A 34 -15.63 -13.43 82.85
N SER A 35 -16.96 -13.48 82.74
CA SER A 35 -17.65 -13.69 81.46
C SER A 35 -17.40 -12.54 80.48
N PHE A 36 -17.39 -11.30 80.97
CA PHE A 36 -17.02 -10.13 80.16
C PHE A 36 -15.57 -10.18 79.69
N SER A 37 -14.64 -10.58 80.57
CA SER A 37 -13.22 -10.74 80.22
C SER A 37 -13.02 -11.84 79.18
N ILE A 38 -13.73 -12.96 79.32
CA ILE A 38 -13.72 -14.06 78.34
C ILE A 38 -14.29 -13.57 77.00
N ALA A 39 -15.39 -12.81 77.00
CA ALA A 39 -15.96 -12.25 75.78
C ALA A 39 -14.98 -11.29 75.07
N LEU A 40 -14.26 -10.46 75.82
CA LEU A 40 -13.20 -9.59 75.27
C LEU A 40 -12.04 -10.39 74.68
N LEU A 41 -11.60 -11.45 75.35
CA LEU A 41 -10.54 -12.33 74.86
C LEU A 41 -10.94 -13.06 73.57
N ILE A 42 -12.19 -13.54 73.50
CA ILE A 42 -12.74 -14.16 72.28
C ILE A 42 -12.79 -13.13 71.16
N LYS A 43 -13.30 -11.92 71.42
CA LYS A 43 -13.38 -10.86 70.41
C LYS A 43 -11.99 -10.43 69.91
N ASN A 44 -11.00 -10.33 70.80
CA ASN A 44 -9.62 -10.01 70.43
C ASN A 44 -8.98 -11.14 69.61
N ALA A 45 -9.21 -12.40 69.98
CA ALA A 45 -8.75 -13.55 69.22
C ALA A 45 -9.41 -13.63 67.82
N MET A 46 -10.68 -13.26 67.71
CA MET A 46 -11.38 -13.17 66.42
C MET A 46 -10.80 -12.05 65.54
N LEU A 47 -10.60 -10.85 66.10
CA LEU A 47 -10.02 -9.73 65.36
C LEU A 47 -8.60 -10.03 64.86
N LYS A 48 -7.77 -10.70 65.67
CA LYS A 48 -6.43 -11.13 65.23
C LYS A 48 -6.48 -12.13 64.09
N ARG A 49 -7.42 -13.07 64.11
CA ARG A 49 -7.60 -14.02 63.00
C ARG A 49 -8.08 -13.34 61.73
N GLU A 50 -8.94 -12.33 61.86
CA GLU A 50 -9.41 -11.51 60.74
C GLU A 50 -8.27 -10.68 60.14
N GLU A 51 -7.42 -10.07 60.98
CA GLU A 51 -6.22 -9.35 60.56
C GLU A 51 -5.19 -10.27 59.87
N GLU A 52 -4.93 -11.46 60.41
CA GLU A 52 -4.04 -12.46 59.80
C GLU A 52 -4.60 -12.98 58.47
N ALA A 53 -5.91 -13.21 58.36
CA ALA A 53 -6.56 -13.66 57.13
C ALA A 53 -6.46 -12.58 56.04
N VAL A 54 -6.80 -11.34 56.36
CA VAL A 54 -6.68 -10.20 55.43
C VAL A 54 -5.23 -10.00 55.00
N ARG A 55 -4.27 -10.11 55.92
CA ARG A 55 -2.85 -10.00 55.59
C ARG A 55 -2.37 -11.13 54.68
N SER A 56 -2.79 -12.37 54.94
CA SER A 56 -2.48 -13.51 54.10
C SER A 56 -3.10 -13.38 52.70
N GLU A 57 -4.30 -12.81 52.59
CA GLU A 57 -4.97 -12.53 51.33
C GLU A 57 -4.23 -11.44 50.54
N LEU A 58 -3.73 -10.41 51.23
CA LEU A 58 -2.92 -9.32 50.65
C LEU A 58 -1.54 -9.82 50.17
N GLU A 59 -0.90 -10.71 50.93
CA GLU A 59 0.37 -11.35 50.54
C GLU A 59 0.18 -12.34 49.38
N ALA A 60 -0.95 -13.04 49.31
CA ALA A 60 -1.31 -13.89 48.17
C ALA A 60 -1.56 -13.08 46.89
N LEU A 61 -2.32 -11.98 46.99
CA LEU A 61 -2.56 -11.04 45.88
C LEU A 61 -1.27 -10.44 45.31
N ASN A 62 -0.30 -10.11 46.19
CA ASN A 62 0.98 -9.55 45.77
C ASN A 62 1.90 -10.58 45.07
N ASN A 63 1.74 -11.87 45.38
CA ASN A 63 2.51 -12.95 44.74
C ASN A 63 1.92 -13.43 43.40
N GLU A 64 0.64 -13.18 43.12
CA GLU A 64 -0.03 -13.58 41.88
C GLU A 64 0.15 -12.59 40.71
N GLY A 65 0.89 -11.49 40.90
CA GLY A 65 1.29 -10.61 39.80
C GLY A 65 0.16 -9.79 39.18
N TYR A 66 -0.78 -9.32 40.00
CA TYR A 66 -1.81 -8.39 39.55
C TYR A 66 -1.24 -6.97 39.47
N TYR A 67 -1.05 -6.48 38.24
CA TYR A 67 -0.74 -5.08 38.00
C TYR A 67 -1.98 -4.23 38.26
N THR A 68 -1.81 -3.11 38.95
CA THR A 68 -2.83 -2.06 38.97
C THR A 68 -3.08 -1.55 37.54
N GLU A 69 -4.23 -0.93 37.30
CA GLU A 69 -4.53 -0.32 35.98
C GLU A 69 -3.44 0.69 35.55
N VAL A 70 -2.87 1.41 36.51
CA VAL A 70 -1.76 2.35 36.31
C VAL A 70 -0.46 1.63 35.92
N GLU A 71 -0.09 0.55 36.62
CA GLU A 71 1.11 -0.24 36.28
C GLU A 71 0.97 -0.95 34.93
N THR A 72 -0.24 -1.43 34.62
CA THR A 72 -0.55 -2.02 33.32
C THR A 72 -0.37 -0.98 32.22
N GLN A 73 -0.87 0.24 32.42
CA GLN A 73 -0.70 1.33 31.46
C GLN A 73 0.77 1.70 31.26
N ILE A 74 1.56 1.77 32.34
CA ILE A 74 3.01 2.06 32.27
C ILE A 74 3.74 0.96 31.47
N LEU A 75 3.44 -0.32 31.73
CA LEU A 75 4.06 -1.43 31.01
C LEU A 75 3.66 -1.45 29.53
N VAL A 76 2.39 -1.14 29.22
CA VAL A 76 1.92 -1.00 27.85
C VAL A 76 2.62 0.17 27.15
N ASP A 77 2.78 1.30 27.82
CA ASP A 77 3.44 2.48 27.26
C ASP A 77 4.95 2.25 27.08
N GLU A 78 5.61 1.55 28.00
CA GLU A 78 7.00 1.14 27.88
C GLU A 78 7.19 0.11 26.77
N ALA A 79 6.33 -0.90 26.68
CA ALA A 79 6.35 -1.89 25.59
C ALA A 79 6.11 -1.23 24.22
N LYS A 80 5.17 -0.27 24.13
CA LYS A 80 4.98 0.54 22.91
C LYS A 80 6.23 1.32 22.55
N LYS A 81 6.91 1.91 23.53
CA LYS A 81 8.14 2.67 23.30
C LYS A 81 9.28 1.76 22.84
N VAL A 82 9.48 0.60 23.47
CA VAL A 82 10.47 -0.39 23.05
C VAL A 82 10.17 -0.90 21.65
N ALA A 83 8.92 -1.26 21.36
CA ALA A 83 8.51 -1.69 20.02
C ALA A 83 8.71 -0.61 18.97
N ALA A 84 8.46 0.67 19.30
CA ALA A 84 8.73 1.80 18.41
C ALA A 84 10.25 1.96 18.15
N ASP A 85 11.07 1.91 19.19
CA ASP A 85 12.53 2.02 19.09
C ASP A 85 13.14 0.85 18.28
N GLU A 86 12.63 -0.37 18.46
CA GLU A 86 13.02 -1.56 17.70
C GLU A 86 12.59 -1.47 16.24
N THR A 87 11.37 -1.00 15.98
CA THR A 87 10.86 -0.77 14.62
C THR A 87 11.70 0.29 13.90
N GLU A 88 12.02 1.41 14.57
CA GLU A 88 12.86 2.47 14.00
C GLU A 88 14.26 1.94 13.62
N LYS A 89 14.88 1.16 14.51
CA LYS A 89 16.19 0.52 14.23
C LYS A 89 16.09 -0.47 13.07
N SER A 90 15.01 -1.25 13.01
CA SER A 90 14.75 -2.21 11.95
C SER A 90 14.62 -1.52 10.58
N ILE A 91 13.83 -0.45 10.51
CA ILE A 91 13.65 0.34 9.28
C ILE A 91 14.99 0.96 8.84
N LYS A 92 15.73 1.60 9.76
CA LYS A 92 17.04 2.18 9.45
C LYS A 92 18.04 1.14 8.95
N SER A 93 18.11 -0.02 9.61
CA SER A 93 18.95 -1.14 9.19
C SER A 93 18.58 -1.65 7.80
N THR A 94 17.28 -1.74 7.50
CA THR A 94 16.80 -2.16 6.17
C THR A 94 17.14 -1.15 5.09
N ILE A 95 16.90 0.14 5.32
CA ILE A 95 17.30 1.20 4.37
C ILE A 95 18.81 1.16 4.13
N GLN A 96 19.62 1.11 5.19
CA GLN A 96 21.07 1.06 5.07
C GLN A 96 21.53 -0.14 4.24
N ARG A 97 21.01 -1.34 4.54
CA ARG A 97 21.36 -2.57 3.83
C ARG A 97 21.01 -2.50 2.35
N LYS A 98 19.82 -1.99 2.00
CA LYS A 98 19.37 -1.84 0.61
C LYS A 98 20.27 -0.87 -0.17
N LEU A 99 20.57 0.29 0.42
CA LEU A 99 21.46 1.28 -0.20
C LEU A 99 22.91 0.76 -0.33
N GLU A 100 23.43 0.05 0.67
CA GLU A 100 24.77 -0.57 0.62
C GLU A 100 24.86 -1.70 -0.42
N ALA A 101 23.73 -2.37 -0.71
CA ALA A 101 23.62 -3.35 -1.79
C ALA A 101 23.54 -2.72 -3.19
N GLY A 102 23.51 -1.38 -3.29
CA GLY A 102 23.41 -0.66 -4.55
C GLY A 102 21.99 -0.48 -5.08
N GLU A 103 20.95 -0.80 -4.28
CA GLU A 103 19.58 -0.46 -4.65
C GLU A 103 19.41 1.05 -4.77
N GLY A 104 18.63 1.48 -5.77
CA GLY A 104 18.30 2.89 -5.94
C GLY A 104 17.50 3.45 -4.76
N THR A 105 17.63 4.75 -4.50
CA THR A 105 16.85 5.43 -3.45
C THR A 105 15.34 5.23 -3.65
N THR A 106 14.87 5.29 -4.91
CA THR A 106 13.45 5.14 -5.24
C THR A 106 12.94 3.73 -4.96
N SER A 107 13.67 2.67 -5.35
CA SER A 107 13.26 1.28 -5.04
C SER A 107 13.27 1.01 -3.54
N THR A 108 14.24 1.58 -2.81
CA THR A 108 14.29 1.49 -1.35
C THR A 108 13.05 2.10 -0.71
N ILE A 109 12.64 3.30 -1.15
CA ILE A 109 11.43 3.95 -0.62
C ILE A 109 10.17 3.14 -0.97
N ARG A 110 10.03 2.67 -2.22
CA ARG A 110 8.90 1.82 -2.63
C ARG A 110 8.72 0.61 -1.70
N SER A 111 9.81 -0.06 -1.35
CA SER A 111 9.77 -1.24 -0.44
C SER A 111 9.27 -0.94 0.98
N LEU A 112 9.23 0.33 1.40
CA LEU A 112 8.70 0.75 2.70
C LEU A 112 7.19 1.02 2.68
N PHE A 113 6.60 1.18 1.50
CA PHE A 113 5.19 1.55 1.31
C PHE A 113 4.54 0.63 0.26
N PRO A 114 4.39 -0.68 0.54
CA PRO A 114 3.87 -1.64 -0.43
C PRO A 114 2.42 -1.37 -0.86
N GLU A 115 1.63 -0.71 0.00
CA GLU A 115 0.23 -0.33 -0.28
C GLU A 115 0.11 0.99 -1.07
N GLN A 116 1.23 1.54 -1.56
CA GLN A 116 1.26 2.84 -2.23
C GLN A 116 2.14 2.82 -3.49
N LEU A 117 1.63 3.44 -4.54
CA LEU A 117 2.44 3.85 -5.68
C LEU A 117 3.29 5.07 -5.28
N VAL A 118 4.60 4.90 -5.32
CA VAL A 118 5.60 5.91 -5.01
C VAL A 118 6.28 6.39 -6.28
N VAL A 119 6.06 7.66 -6.60
CA VAL A 119 6.54 8.32 -7.82
C VAL A 119 7.51 9.42 -7.46
N ALA A 120 8.70 9.40 -8.08
CA ALA A 120 9.68 10.47 -7.95
C ALA A 120 9.50 11.48 -9.10
N SER A 121 9.25 12.74 -8.79
CA SER A 121 9.21 13.84 -9.78
C SER A 121 9.63 15.15 -9.12
N ASP A 122 10.32 16.01 -9.86
CA ASP A 122 10.68 17.37 -9.43
C ASP A 122 11.45 17.42 -8.10
N GLY A 123 12.32 16.42 -7.87
CA GLY A 123 13.14 16.32 -6.66
C GLY A 123 12.39 15.90 -5.40
N ARG A 124 11.15 15.42 -5.51
CA ARG A 124 10.34 14.91 -4.38
C ARG A 124 9.64 13.59 -4.73
N TYR A 125 9.07 12.97 -3.69
CA TYR A 125 8.30 11.73 -3.79
C TYR A 125 6.82 12.03 -3.54
N TYR A 126 5.96 11.41 -4.34
CA TYR A 126 4.51 11.44 -4.23
C TYR A 126 4.03 10.02 -3.91
N PHE A 127 2.99 9.92 -3.09
CA PHE A 127 2.47 8.65 -2.57
C PHE A 127 0.99 8.58 -2.89
N PHE A 128 0.60 7.58 -3.66
CA PHE A 128 -0.78 7.34 -4.08
C PHE A 128 -1.23 6.00 -3.50
N PRO A 129 -2.36 5.94 -2.78
CA PRO A 129 -2.92 4.66 -2.34
C PRO A 129 -3.15 3.74 -3.54
N ILE A 130 -2.76 2.47 -3.41
CA ILE A 130 -3.21 1.44 -4.34
C ILE A 130 -4.68 1.13 -4.00
N THR A 131 -5.55 1.08 -5.01
CA THR A 131 -6.99 0.85 -4.85
C THR A 131 -7.42 -0.46 -5.49
N ASP A 132 -8.47 -1.08 -4.96
CA ASP A 132 -9.13 -2.25 -5.57
C ASP A 132 -10.26 -1.84 -6.53
N GLU A 133 -10.45 -0.53 -6.75
CA GLU A 133 -11.44 -0.02 -7.71
C GLU A 133 -10.99 -0.21 -9.18
N ILE A 134 -9.67 -0.32 -9.40
CA ILE A 134 -9.06 -0.63 -10.69
C ILE A 134 -8.67 -2.10 -10.69
N GLU A 135 -8.86 -2.79 -11.81
CA GLU A 135 -8.40 -4.18 -11.96
C GLU A 135 -6.87 -4.27 -11.79
N HIS A 136 -6.42 -5.24 -11.00
CA HIS A 136 -4.99 -5.52 -10.80
C HIS A 136 -4.50 -6.53 -11.85
N HIS A 137 -3.24 -6.41 -12.27
CA HIS A 137 -2.68 -7.44 -13.14
C HIS A 137 -2.52 -8.76 -12.36
N PRO A 138 -2.66 -9.93 -13.03
CA PRO A 138 -2.62 -11.22 -12.33
C PRO A 138 -1.19 -11.75 -12.10
N PHE A 139 -0.16 -11.06 -12.59
CA PHE A 139 1.20 -11.58 -12.65
C PHE A 139 1.98 -11.51 -11.33
N ASP A 140 2.74 -12.57 -11.06
CA ASP A 140 3.73 -12.63 -9.99
C ASP A 140 5.09 -12.03 -10.43
N GLU A 141 5.98 -11.76 -9.47
CA GLU A 141 7.29 -11.14 -9.75
C GLU A 141 8.19 -11.98 -10.69
N ASP A 142 8.02 -13.31 -10.66
CA ASP A 142 8.82 -14.28 -11.40
C ASP A 142 8.16 -14.77 -12.71
N ASP A 143 7.01 -14.20 -13.09
CA ASP A 143 6.27 -14.61 -14.30
C ASP A 143 6.93 -14.15 -15.60
N PHE A 144 7.93 -13.27 -15.53
CA PHE A 144 8.61 -12.72 -16.69
C PHE A 144 10.13 -12.89 -16.61
N GLU A 145 10.70 -13.50 -17.65
CA GLU A 145 12.14 -13.70 -17.77
C GLU A 145 12.65 -13.26 -19.15
N PHE A 146 13.89 -12.80 -19.21
CA PHE A 146 14.53 -12.49 -20.49
C PHE A 146 15.08 -13.76 -21.14
N ASP A 147 14.81 -13.93 -22.43
CA ASP A 147 15.40 -15.00 -23.24
C ASP A 147 16.87 -14.73 -23.59
N GLU A 148 17.51 -15.66 -24.31
CA GLU A 148 18.91 -15.53 -24.73
C GLU A 148 19.16 -14.35 -25.70
N LYS A 149 18.11 -13.83 -26.35
CA LYS A 149 18.17 -12.66 -27.23
C LYS A 149 17.94 -11.35 -26.48
N GLY A 150 17.55 -11.41 -25.20
CA GLY A 150 17.22 -10.25 -24.38
C GLY A 150 15.77 -9.77 -24.56
N TYR A 151 14.88 -10.60 -25.09
CA TYR A 151 13.45 -10.31 -25.16
C TYR A 151 12.75 -10.85 -23.92
N LEU A 152 11.87 -10.04 -23.33
CA LEU A 152 11.06 -10.45 -22.20
C LEU A 152 10.01 -11.48 -22.64
N GLN A 153 9.90 -12.60 -21.92
CA GLN A 153 8.96 -13.69 -22.17
C GLN A 153 8.13 -13.95 -20.92
N TYR A 154 6.85 -14.30 -21.12
CA TYR A 154 6.03 -14.85 -20.05
C TYR A 154 6.40 -16.33 -19.83
N VAL A 155 6.74 -16.67 -18.58
CA VAL A 155 7.13 -18.02 -18.15
C VAL A 155 6.23 -18.58 -17.05
N GLY A 156 5.16 -17.86 -16.69
CA GLY A 156 4.20 -18.27 -15.68
C GLY A 156 3.37 -19.50 -16.08
N ASP A 157 2.68 -20.05 -15.07
CA ASP A 157 1.95 -21.32 -15.21
C ASP A 157 0.62 -21.21 -15.99
N ASP A 158 0.10 -20.00 -16.23
CA ASP A 158 -1.17 -19.80 -16.94
C ASP A 158 -0.99 -19.91 -18.45
N GLU A 159 -1.22 -21.10 -18.99
CA GLU A 159 -1.14 -21.37 -20.43
C GLU A 159 -2.14 -20.56 -21.28
N THR A 160 -3.14 -19.91 -20.68
CA THR A 160 -4.09 -19.06 -21.41
C THR A 160 -3.49 -17.71 -21.81
N ILE A 161 -2.46 -17.25 -21.09
CA ILE A 161 -1.72 -16.04 -21.43
C ILE A 161 -0.89 -16.31 -22.69
N LYS A 162 -1.10 -15.46 -23.70
CA LYS A 162 -0.33 -15.46 -24.95
C LYS A 162 0.31 -14.10 -25.10
N THR A 163 1.64 -14.09 -25.21
CA THR A 163 2.40 -12.86 -25.35
C THR A 163 2.94 -12.68 -26.76
N LYS A 164 3.03 -11.43 -27.18
CA LYS A 164 3.61 -11.00 -28.45
C LYS A 164 4.76 -10.05 -28.18
N THR A 165 5.84 -10.18 -28.94
CA THR A 165 7.02 -9.29 -28.83
C THR A 165 6.92 -8.20 -29.89
N GLY A 166 7.06 -6.95 -29.51
CA GLY A 166 6.95 -5.82 -30.43
C GLY A 166 8.01 -4.76 -30.24
N VAL A 167 8.08 -3.87 -31.21
CA VAL A 167 8.86 -2.62 -31.15
C VAL A 167 7.93 -1.43 -31.26
N ASP A 168 8.32 -0.30 -30.71
CA ASP A 168 7.76 0.99 -31.12
C ASP A 168 8.84 1.87 -31.74
N VAL A 169 8.48 2.54 -32.84
CA VAL A 169 9.45 3.20 -33.73
C VAL A 169 8.95 4.53 -34.24
N SER A 170 9.92 5.42 -34.49
CA SER A 170 9.67 6.75 -35.01
C SER A 170 10.82 7.22 -35.91
N ARG A 171 10.88 8.51 -36.23
CA ARG A 171 12.04 9.12 -36.91
C ARG A 171 13.39 8.82 -36.25
N PHE A 172 13.42 8.49 -34.96
CA PHE A 172 14.65 8.32 -34.20
C PHE A 172 15.42 7.05 -34.58
N GLN A 173 14.73 6.02 -35.08
CA GLN A 173 15.35 4.78 -35.56
C GLN A 173 15.89 4.88 -37.00
N GLY A 174 15.53 5.93 -37.73
CA GLY A 174 15.98 6.13 -39.11
C GLY A 174 15.48 5.06 -40.08
N ASP A 175 16.32 4.69 -41.06
CA ASP A 175 16.01 3.63 -42.02
C ASP A 175 16.10 2.25 -41.34
N ILE A 176 15.00 1.49 -41.42
CA ILE A 176 14.86 0.16 -40.81
C ILE A 176 14.83 -0.94 -41.90
N ASP A 177 15.63 -1.98 -41.71
CA ASP A 177 15.58 -3.21 -42.52
C ASP A 177 14.53 -4.17 -41.95
N TRP A 178 13.28 -3.97 -42.37
CA TRP A 178 12.12 -4.69 -41.84
C TRP A 178 12.10 -6.20 -42.14
N ASP A 179 12.84 -6.67 -43.14
CA ASP A 179 13.00 -8.11 -43.42
C ASP A 179 13.76 -8.77 -42.26
N LYS A 180 14.83 -8.14 -41.80
CA LYS A 180 15.60 -8.58 -40.63
C LYS A 180 14.83 -8.45 -39.32
N VAL A 181 14.01 -7.40 -39.18
CA VAL A 181 13.16 -7.23 -38.00
C VAL A 181 12.16 -8.38 -37.89
N ALA A 182 11.56 -8.80 -39.01
CA ALA A 182 10.69 -9.97 -39.06
C ALA A 182 11.46 -11.25 -38.73
N ASP A 183 12.64 -11.45 -39.31
CA ASP A 183 13.52 -12.60 -39.01
C ASP A 183 14.00 -12.63 -37.53
N ALA A 184 14.07 -11.47 -36.87
CA ALA A 184 14.42 -11.38 -35.47
C ALA A 184 13.31 -11.90 -34.54
N GLY A 185 12.08 -12.08 -35.06
CA GLY A 185 10.92 -12.59 -34.33
C GLY A 185 10.04 -11.50 -33.73
N ILE A 186 10.06 -10.28 -34.28
CA ILE A 186 9.13 -9.22 -33.89
C ILE A 186 7.76 -9.49 -34.49
N ASP A 187 6.74 -9.62 -33.64
CA ASP A 187 5.36 -9.89 -34.03
C ASP A 187 4.62 -8.62 -34.49
N PHE A 188 4.86 -7.48 -33.83
CA PHE A 188 4.16 -6.23 -34.10
C PHE A 188 5.04 -4.98 -33.98
N ALA A 189 4.58 -3.89 -34.58
CA ALA A 189 5.18 -2.57 -34.44
C ALA A 189 4.14 -1.48 -34.14
N ILE A 190 4.39 -0.64 -33.13
CA ILE A 190 3.61 0.58 -32.87
C ILE A 190 4.36 1.78 -33.44
N ILE A 191 3.81 2.40 -34.49
CA ILE A 191 4.56 3.36 -35.33
C ILE A 191 4.08 4.78 -35.06
N ARG A 192 5.00 5.71 -34.78
CA ARG A 192 4.61 7.11 -34.59
C ARG A 192 4.04 7.69 -35.87
N THR A 193 2.81 8.18 -35.83
CA THR A 193 2.21 8.93 -36.96
C THR A 193 2.65 10.38 -36.92
N GLY A 194 2.59 10.99 -35.74
CA GLY A 194 2.90 12.39 -35.56
C GLY A 194 3.01 12.77 -34.10
N PHE A 195 3.14 14.07 -33.87
CA PHE A 195 3.28 14.65 -32.56
C PHE A 195 2.83 16.11 -32.59
N ARG A 196 2.43 16.61 -31.42
CA ARG A 196 2.26 18.04 -31.19
C ARG A 196 3.50 18.60 -30.51
N GLY A 197 4.07 19.66 -31.06
CA GLY A 197 5.28 20.29 -30.53
C GLY A 197 5.08 20.89 -29.13
N THR A 198 6.06 20.70 -28.25
CA THR A 198 6.01 21.07 -26.82
C THR A 198 6.00 22.58 -26.55
N THR A 199 6.35 23.42 -27.53
CA THR A 199 6.40 24.89 -27.37
C THR A 199 5.24 25.58 -28.10
N GLU A 200 5.27 25.60 -29.43
CA GLU A 200 4.25 26.31 -30.24
C GLU A 200 2.97 25.50 -30.46
N GLY A 201 2.91 24.23 -30.03
CA GLY A 201 1.73 23.38 -30.22
C GLY A 201 1.47 22.99 -31.67
N LYS A 202 2.48 23.04 -32.55
CA LYS A 202 2.34 22.68 -33.97
C LYS A 202 2.18 21.17 -34.14
N LEU A 203 1.21 20.79 -34.98
CA LEU A 203 1.06 19.42 -35.44
C LEU A 203 2.11 19.11 -36.51
N LEU A 204 2.81 18.00 -36.32
CA LEU A 204 3.90 17.58 -37.18
C LEU A 204 3.80 16.07 -37.41
N GLN A 205 3.92 15.69 -38.67
CA GLN A 205 4.02 14.29 -39.06
C GLN A 205 5.40 13.75 -38.67
N ASP A 206 5.47 12.46 -38.35
CA ASP A 206 6.73 11.74 -38.27
C ASP A 206 7.27 11.48 -39.68
N ASP A 207 8.49 11.96 -39.96
CA ASP A 207 9.10 11.91 -41.29
C ASP A 207 9.34 10.46 -41.78
N TYR A 208 9.34 9.48 -40.86
CA TYR A 208 9.52 8.06 -41.17
C TYR A 208 8.24 7.24 -41.10
N PHE A 209 7.10 7.83 -40.72
CA PHE A 209 5.81 7.12 -40.60
C PHE A 209 5.51 6.23 -41.81
N GLU A 210 5.53 6.82 -43.02
CA GLU A 210 5.19 6.09 -44.24
C GLU A 210 6.16 4.94 -44.55
N ASN A 211 7.46 5.15 -44.34
CA ASN A 211 8.47 4.12 -44.58
C ASN A 211 8.30 2.98 -43.59
N ASN A 212 8.06 3.29 -42.33
CA ASN A 212 7.89 2.32 -41.26
C ASN A 212 6.61 1.49 -41.46
N ILE A 213 5.46 2.13 -41.69
CA ILE A 213 4.19 1.40 -41.81
C ILE A 213 4.16 0.50 -43.05
N LYS A 214 4.67 0.99 -44.19
CA LYS A 214 4.80 0.18 -45.42
C LYS A 214 5.82 -0.94 -45.24
N GLY A 215 6.94 -0.65 -44.56
CA GLY A 215 8.01 -1.61 -44.31
C GLY A 215 7.58 -2.76 -43.43
N ALA A 216 7.00 -2.47 -42.26
CA ALA A 216 6.47 -3.46 -41.33
C ALA A 216 5.39 -4.33 -42.01
N THR A 217 4.36 -3.68 -42.60
CA THR A 217 3.24 -4.37 -43.23
C THR A 217 3.68 -5.31 -44.35
N LYS A 218 4.63 -4.87 -45.19
CA LYS A 218 5.15 -5.67 -46.31
C LYS A 218 5.88 -6.94 -45.85
N ASN A 219 6.48 -6.91 -44.65
CA ASN A 219 7.21 -8.03 -44.08
C ASN A 219 6.35 -8.86 -43.10
N GLY A 220 5.03 -8.64 -43.10
CA GLY A 220 4.09 -9.44 -42.31
C GLY A 220 4.09 -9.15 -40.81
N ILE A 221 4.65 -8.02 -40.40
CA ILE A 221 4.57 -7.51 -39.03
C ILE A 221 3.27 -6.74 -38.88
N ASP A 222 2.48 -7.07 -37.87
CA ASP A 222 1.22 -6.39 -37.61
C ASP A 222 1.47 -4.98 -37.03
N VAL A 223 0.62 -4.02 -37.39
CA VAL A 223 0.90 -2.60 -37.12
C VAL A 223 -0.19 -1.95 -36.26
N GLY A 224 0.28 -1.18 -35.28
CA GLY A 224 -0.48 -0.17 -34.55
C GLY A 224 0.20 1.18 -34.72
N VAL A 225 -0.38 2.24 -34.17
CA VAL A 225 0.18 3.58 -34.30
C VAL A 225 0.06 4.39 -33.02
N TYR A 226 0.95 5.34 -32.82
CA TYR A 226 0.85 6.28 -31.70
C TYR A 226 1.04 7.75 -32.11
N PHE A 227 0.50 8.65 -31.30
CA PHE A 227 0.62 10.10 -31.44
C PHE A 227 1.13 10.70 -30.13
N TYR A 228 2.31 11.34 -30.14
CA TYR A 228 2.82 12.04 -28.96
C TYR A 228 2.04 13.34 -28.76
N SER A 229 1.20 13.37 -27.72
CA SER A 229 0.29 14.47 -27.47
C SER A 229 0.96 15.59 -26.68
N GLN A 230 0.62 16.82 -27.04
CA GLN A 230 0.83 18.01 -26.21
C GLN A 230 -0.42 18.89 -26.22
N ALA A 231 -1.59 18.28 -26.42
CA ALA A 231 -2.86 18.97 -26.44
C ALA A 231 -3.17 19.59 -25.08
N LEU A 232 -3.82 20.76 -25.11
CA LEU A 232 -4.21 21.49 -23.90
C LEU A 232 -5.70 21.39 -23.58
N ASN A 233 -6.50 20.86 -24.50
CA ASN A 233 -7.96 20.85 -24.45
C ASN A 233 -8.54 19.92 -25.52
N GLU A 234 -9.86 19.71 -25.46
CA GLU A 234 -10.66 18.92 -26.41
C GLU A 234 -10.39 19.30 -27.87
N THR A 235 -10.33 20.59 -28.21
CA THR A 235 -10.15 21.01 -29.61
C THR A 235 -8.81 20.51 -30.17
N GLU A 236 -7.74 20.66 -29.39
CA GLU A 236 -6.43 20.20 -29.81
C GLU A 236 -6.32 18.67 -29.85
N ALA A 237 -6.99 17.96 -28.94
CA ALA A 237 -7.08 16.49 -28.97
C ALA A 237 -7.80 16.00 -30.24
N LEU A 238 -8.89 16.67 -30.64
CA LEU A 238 -9.61 16.38 -31.88
C LEU A 238 -8.75 16.64 -33.13
N GLU A 239 -7.93 17.69 -33.13
CA GLU A 239 -7.00 17.94 -34.24
C GLU A 239 -5.91 16.86 -34.33
N GLU A 240 -5.37 16.40 -33.20
CA GLU A 240 -4.36 15.35 -33.13
C GLU A 240 -4.91 14.02 -33.66
N VAL A 241 -6.05 13.58 -33.14
CA VAL A 241 -6.67 12.31 -33.55
C VAL A 241 -7.14 12.38 -35.01
N GLN A 242 -7.68 13.51 -35.47
CA GLN A 242 -8.10 13.62 -36.87
C GLN A 242 -6.91 13.51 -37.83
N MET A 243 -5.79 14.17 -37.52
CA MET A 243 -4.56 14.04 -38.32
C MET A 243 -4.09 12.58 -38.37
N MET A 244 -4.08 11.89 -37.24
CA MET A 244 -3.71 10.48 -37.17
C MET A 244 -4.66 9.59 -37.98
N LEU A 245 -5.97 9.76 -37.83
CA LEU A 245 -6.99 8.97 -38.53
C LEU A 245 -6.89 9.14 -40.06
N ASP A 246 -6.67 10.37 -40.53
CA ASP A 246 -6.47 10.66 -41.96
C ASP A 246 -5.21 9.96 -42.51
N MET A 247 -4.14 9.88 -41.71
CA MET A 247 -2.88 9.24 -42.11
C MET A 247 -2.98 7.72 -42.18
N ILE A 248 -3.78 7.10 -41.32
CA ILE A 248 -3.89 5.63 -41.24
C ILE A 248 -5.00 5.04 -42.11
N GLU A 249 -5.95 5.83 -42.60
CA GLU A 249 -7.06 5.39 -43.48
C GLU A 249 -6.62 4.43 -44.62
N PRO A 250 -5.47 4.61 -45.30
CA PRO A 250 -5.05 3.73 -46.38
C PRO A 250 -4.48 2.37 -45.95
N TYR A 251 -4.30 2.12 -44.65
CA TYR A 251 -3.56 0.98 -44.11
C TYR A 251 -4.46 0.05 -43.27
N ASP A 252 -4.08 -1.22 -43.22
CA ASP A 252 -4.74 -2.21 -42.35
C ASP A 252 -4.11 -2.15 -40.95
N ILE A 253 -4.79 -1.50 -40.02
CA ILE A 253 -4.33 -1.31 -38.64
C ILE A 253 -4.91 -2.42 -37.77
N LYS A 254 -4.05 -3.30 -37.27
CA LYS A 254 -4.44 -4.48 -36.48
C LYS A 254 -4.16 -4.32 -34.99
N TYR A 255 -3.15 -3.53 -34.64
CA TYR A 255 -2.85 -3.18 -33.25
C TYR A 255 -3.44 -1.81 -32.90
N PRO A 256 -3.47 -1.43 -31.60
CA PRO A 256 -4.15 -0.22 -31.16
C PRO A 256 -3.66 1.08 -31.79
N VAL A 257 -4.56 2.06 -31.74
CA VAL A 257 -4.31 3.46 -32.08
C VAL A 257 -4.18 4.23 -30.77
N VAL A 258 -2.97 4.69 -30.50
CA VAL A 258 -2.50 5.07 -29.16
C VAL A 258 -2.35 6.58 -29.02
N ILE A 259 -2.86 7.14 -27.92
CA ILE A 259 -2.41 8.45 -27.45
C ILE A 259 -1.25 8.28 -26.47
N ASP A 260 -0.16 8.98 -26.75
CA ASP A 260 1.02 8.99 -25.90
C ASP A 260 0.99 10.24 -25.00
N ILE A 261 0.80 10.00 -23.70
CA ILE A 261 0.72 11.00 -22.64
C ILE A 261 1.96 10.92 -21.76
N GLU A 262 2.85 11.89 -21.93
CA GLU A 262 4.08 12.01 -21.15
C GLU A 262 4.29 13.44 -20.65
N SER A 263 5.05 13.56 -19.55
CA SER A 263 5.57 14.86 -19.15
C SER A 263 6.70 15.25 -20.09
N ALA A 264 6.57 16.38 -20.76
CA ALA A 264 7.63 16.87 -21.64
C ALA A 264 8.92 17.19 -20.85
N ASP A 265 10.07 16.93 -21.47
CA ASP A 265 11.42 17.22 -20.93
C ASP A 265 11.78 18.71 -21.00
N SER A 266 10.86 19.60 -20.59
CA SER A 266 11.10 21.04 -20.53
C SER A 266 10.18 21.73 -19.54
N ASP A 267 10.77 22.52 -18.63
CA ASP A 267 10.04 23.40 -17.70
C ASP A 267 9.21 24.48 -18.41
N SER A 268 9.45 24.71 -19.71
CA SER A 268 8.68 25.64 -20.53
C SER A 268 7.74 24.93 -21.51
N ALA A 269 7.54 23.62 -21.36
CA ALA A 269 6.58 22.89 -22.18
C ALA A 269 5.17 23.42 -21.93
N ARG A 270 4.36 23.46 -22.97
CA ARG A 270 3.00 23.99 -22.91
C ARG A 270 2.09 23.22 -21.96
N THR A 271 2.37 21.94 -21.74
CA THR A 271 1.61 21.05 -20.84
C THR A 271 2.11 21.06 -19.39
N VAL A 272 3.16 21.83 -19.05
CA VAL A 272 3.80 21.81 -17.71
C VAL A 272 2.85 22.17 -16.57
N ASN A 273 1.83 22.99 -16.85
CA ASN A 273 0.81 23.40 -15.87
C ASN A 273 -0.58 22.84 -16.18
N LEU A 274 -0.66 21.83 -17.05
CA LEU A 274 -1.93 21.18 -17.38
C LEU A 274 -2.39 20.37 -16.16
N SER A 275 -3.67 20.50 -15.79
CA SER A 275 -4.27 19.74 -14.69
C SER A 275 -4.57 18.30 -15.09
N SER A 276 -4.70 17.41 -14.10
CA SER A 276 -5.04 16.01 -14.34
C SER A 276 -6.35 15.84 -15.11
N ASP A 277 -7.41 16.54 -14.70
CA ASP A 277 -8.69 16.57 -15.41
C ASP A 277 -8.55 16.93 -16.91
N SER A 278 -7.57 17.77 -17.26
CA SER A 278 -7.36 18.18 -18.65
C SER A 278 -6.56 17.15 -19.46
N TYR A 279 -5.60 16.46 -18.85
CA TYR A 279 -4.97 15.30 -19.49
C TYR A 279 -5.98 14.18 -19.72
N GLU A 280 -6.81 13.89 -18.72
CA GLU A 280 -7.88 12.89 -18.80
C GLU A 280 -8.91 13.24 -19.87
N GLU A 281 -9.33 14.51 -19.96
CA GLU A 281 -10.25 14.96 -21.01
C GLU A 281 -9.62 14.85 -22.40
N VAL A 282 -8.35 15.20 -22.55
CA VAL A 282 -7.60 14.99 -23.81
C VAL A 282 -7.55 13.51 -24.20
N ALA A 283 -7.21 12.63 -23.26
CA ALA A 283 -7.14 11.19 -23.49
C ALA A 283 -8.51 10.63 -23.87
N LYS A 284 -9.57 10.95 -23.11
CA LYS A 284 -10.96 10.53 -23.39
C LYS A 284 -11.43 10.99 -24.76
N VAL A 285 -11.20 12.26 -25.12
CA VAL A 285 -11.60 12.80 -26.43
C VAL A 285 -10.90 12.05 -27.58
N PHE A 286 -9.60 11.81 -27.43
CA PHE A 286 -8.85 11.06 -28.42
C PHE A 286 -9.35 9.62 -28.54
N CYS A 287 -9.45 8.90 -27.42
CA CYS A 287 -9.84 7.49 -27.39
C CYS A 287 -11.27 7.27 -27.90
N GLU A 288 -12.23 8.15 -27.58
CA GLU A 288 -13.59 8.07 -28.11
C GLU A 288 -13.64 8.34 -29.62
N ALA A 289 -12.82 9.25 -30.13
CA ALA A 289 -12.72 9.50 -31.58
C ALA A 289 -12.13 8.28 -32.32
N VAL A 290 -11.09 7.65 -31.76
CA VAL A 290 -10.51 6.40 -32.27
C VAL A 290 -11.55 5.27 -32.30
N LYS A 291 -12.25 5.06 -31.19
CA LYS A 291 -13.31 4.06 -31.07
C LYS A 291 -14.43 4.27 -32.08
N LYS A 292 -14.85 5.53 -32.27
CA LYS A 292 -15.86 5.91 -33.27
C LYS A 292 -15.41 5.66 -34.70
N ALA A 293 -14.10 5.77 -34.98
CA ALA A 293 -13.52 5.45 -36.27
C ALA A 293 -13.38 3.93 -36.51
N GLY A 294 -13.71 3.08 -35.52
CA GLY A 294 -13.70 1.64 -35.63
C GLY A 294 -12.37 0.98 -35.25
N TYR A 295 -11.43 1.73 -34.68
CA TYR A 295 -10.15 1.22 -34.19
C TYR A 295 -10.20 0.99 -32.67
N LYS A 296 -9.24 0.22 -32.18
CA LYS A 296 -9.06 0.02 -30.74
C LYS A 296 -8.25 1.19 -30.14
N PRO A 297 -8.83 1.99 -29.21
CA PRO A 297 -8.07 3.00 -28.48
C PRO A 297 -7.18 2.37 -27.42
N MET A 298 -6.05 3.02 -27.16
CA MET A 298 -5.13 2.68 -26.08
C MET A 298 -4.43 3.95 -25.58
N ILE A 299 -4.06 3.97 -24.31
CA ILE A 299 -3.31 5.07 -23.69
C ILE A 299 -1.92 4.57 -23.34
N TYR A 300 -0.90 5.25 -23.84
CA TYR A 300 0.47 5.04 -23.43
C TYR A 300 0.90 6.05 -22.36
N GLY A 301 1.67 5.56 -21.39
CA GLY A 301 2.32 6.40 -20.39
C GLY A 301 3.18 5.58 -19.44
N ASN A 302 3.92 6.25 -18.58
CA ASN A 302 4.66 5.60 -17.49
C ASN A 302 3.89 5.75 -16.16
N VAL A 303 4.43 5.24 -15.06
CA VAL A 303 3.78 5.34 -13.72
C VAL A 303 3.51 6.80 -13.33
N LYS A 304 4.32 7.77 -13.77
CA LYS A 304 4.06 9.20 -13.53
C LYS A 304 2.88 9.69 -14.38
N SER A 305 2.70 9.20 -15.60
CA SER A 305 1.54 9.52 -16.43
C SER A 305 0.25 9.10 -15.75
N PHE A 306 0.14 7.84 -15.30
CA PHE A 306 -1.05 7.29 -14.64
C PHE A 306 -1.19 7.63 -13.14
N THR A 307 -0.48 8.66 -12.66
CA THR A 307 -0.66 9.14 -11.28
C THR A 307 -0.61 10.66 -11.16
N LEU A 308 0.44 11.30 -11.71
CA LEU A 308 0.64 12.74 -11.61
C LEU A 308 0.02 13.51 -12.77
N LEU A 309 -0.07 12.89 -13.96
CA LEU A 309 -0.69 13.54 -15.12
C LEU A 309 -2.15 13.15 -15.26
N MET A 310 -2.54 11.93 -14.93
CA MET A 310 -3.91 11.42 -14.94
C MET A 310 -4.10 10.55 -13.70
N ASP A 311 -5.32 10.48 -13.18
CA ASP A 311 -5.68 9.38 -12.29
C ASP A 311 -5.96 8.12 -13.13
N ALA A 312 -5.35 6.99 -12.78
CA ALA A 312 -5.51 5.74 -13.50
C ALA A 312 -6.97 5.28 -13.54
N ILE A 313 -7.73 5.53 -12.45
CA ILE A 313 -9.15 5.17 -12.37
C ILE A 313 -10.01 5.93 -13.39
N ASP A 314 -9.57 7.11 -13.80
CA ASP A 314 -10.34 7.93 -14.73
C ASP A 314 -10.14 7.51 -16.19
N VAL A 315 -9.23 6.57 -16.46
CA VAL A 315 -8.86 6.13 -17.82
C VAL A 315 -8.78 4.60 -17.97
N ASP A 316 -9.27 3.84 -16.99
CA ASP A 316 -9.22 2.37 -16.95
C ASP A 316 -10.21 1.67 -17.91
N ASP A 317 -11.15 2.42 -18.50
CA ASP A 317 -12.04 1.96 -19.58
C ASP A 317 -11.31 1.71 -20.92
N TYR A 318 -10.03 2.08 -21.02
CA TYR A 318 -9.20 1.96 -22.23
C TYR A 318 -8.05 0.97 -22.03
N ASP A 319 -7.63 0.34 -23.12
CA ASP A 319 -6.45 -0.53 -23.09
C ASP A 319 -5.20 0.29 -22.69
N ILE A 320 -4.33 -0.27 -21.87
CA ILE A 320 -3.19 0.44 -21.27
C ILE A 320 -1.86 -0.09 -21.80
N TRP A 321 -1.02 0.83 -22.28
CA TRP A 321 0.38 0.55 -22.61
C TRP A 321 1.30 1.24 -21.60
N ILE A 322 1.84 0.47 -20.66
CA ILE A 322 2.66 0.98 -19.56
C ILE A 322 4.15 0.95 -19.90
N ALA A 323 4.84 2.06 -19.68
CA ALA A 323 6.30 2.11 -19.73
C ALA A 323 6.90 1.96 -18.32
N TYR A 324 7.72 0.91 -18.15
CA TYR A 324 8.49 0.69 -16.93
C TYR A 324 9.74 -0.16 -17.21
N TYR A 325 10.93 0.41 -17.04
CA TYR A 325 12.19 -0.23 -17.42
C TYR A 325 12.83 -1.03 -16.27
N GLY A 326 12.08 -1.96 -15.69
CA GLY A 326 12.56 -2.85 -14.63
C GLY A 326 11.70 -4.08 -14.45
N THR A 327 12.30 -5.18 -14.02
CA THR A 327 11.61 -6.43 -13.67
C THR A 327 11.80 -6.72 -12.18
N PRO A 328 10.74 -6.99 -11.40
CA PRO A 328 9.33 -7.09 -11.82
C PRO A 328 8.71 -5.72 -12.16
N LEU A 329 7.58 -5.74 -12.88
CA LEU A 329 6.80 -4.54 -13.18
C LEU A 329 6.33 -3.88 -11.87
N TYR A 330 6.50 -2.56 -11.77
CA TYR A 330 6.12 -1.82 -10.56
C TYR A 330 4.66 -1.33 -10.56
N TYR A 331 4.04 -1.24 -11.73
CA TYR A 331 2.66 -0.77 -11.87
C TYR A 331 1.70 -1.92 -11.55
N PRO A 332 0.84 -1.81 -10.50
CA PRO A 332 0.05 -2.94 -9.99
C PRO A 332 -1.23 -3.22 -10.78
N TYR A 333 -1.70 -2.24 -11.57
CA TYR A 333 -2.97 -2.34 -12.26
C TYR A 333 -2.84 -3.09 -13.59
N HIS A 334 -3.99 -3.51 -14.12
CA HIS A 334 -4.09 -4.13 -15.44
C HIS A 334 -3.38 -3.29 -16.51
N PHE A 335 -2.75 -4.00 -17.44
CA PHE A 335 -2.12 -3.43 -18.61
C PHE A 335 -2.26 -4.41 -19.78
N ASP A 336 -2.28 -3.91 -21.00
CA ASP A 336 -2.41 -4.73 -22.22
C ASP A 336 -1.05 -4.87 -22.92
N MET A 337 -0.20 -3.86 -22.76
CA MET A 337 1.15 -3.82 -23.32
C MET A 337 2.13 -3.20 -22.32
N TRP A 338 3.33 -3.75 -22.25
CA TRP A 338 4.40 -3.25 -21.39
C TRP A 338 5.66 -2.95 -22.21
N GLN A 339 6.04 -1.68 -22.26
CA GLN A 339 7.36 -1.24 -22.74
C GLN A 339 8.39 -1.45 -21.63
N TYR A 340 9.16 -2.54 -21.74
CA TYR A 340 10.06 -3.00 -20.69
C TYR A 340 11.49 -2.48 -20.83
N THR A 341 11.86 -1.89 -21.98
CA THR A 341 13.16 -1.23 -22.16
C THR A 341 13.13 -0.25 -23.33
N SER A 342 13.94 0.82 -23.20
CA SER A 342 14.27 1.76 -24.27
C SER A 342 15.68 1.60 -24.83
N SER A 343 16.34 0.51 -24.46
CA SER A 343 17.72 0.19 -24.83
C SER A 343 17.85 -1.19 -25.48
N GLY A 344 16.75 -1.68 -26.05
CA GLY A 344 16.72 -2.93 -26.80
C GLY A 344 17.58 -2.87 -28.06
N SER A 345 17.91 -4.05 -28.58
CA SER A 345 18.63 -4.22 -29.84
C SER A 345 17.93 -5.28 -30.69
N VAL A 346 17.58 -4.91 -31.91
CA VAL A 346 16.89 -5.77 -32.88
C VAL A 346 17.66 -5.69 -34.19
N ASP A 347 17.97 -6.85 -34.81
CA ASP A 347 18.63 -6.84 -36.12
C ASP A 347 17.75 -6.13 -37.15
N GLY A 348 18.37 -5.28 -37.97
CA GLY A 348 17.68 -4.38 -38.90
C GLY A 348 17.38 -2.98 -38.36
N ILE A 349 17.52 -2.73 -37.06
CA ILE A 349 17.41 -1.39 -36.47
C ILE A 349 18.76 -0.94 -35.94
N THR A 350 19.21 0.26 -36.35
CA THR A 350 20.49 0.81 -35.89
C THR A 350 20.32 1.53 -34.56
N GLY A 351 21.09 1.14 -33.56
CA GLY A 351 21.06 1.77 -32.24
C GLY A 351 20.03 1.14 -31.31
N ASN A 352 19.53 1.93 -30.37
CA ASN A 352 18.55 1.47 -29.41
C ASN A 352 17.15 1.49 -30.01
N VAL A 353 16.34 0.51 -29.62
CA VAL A 353 14.90 0.47 -29.91
C VAL A 353 14.13 0.11 -28.65
N ASP A 354 12.94 0.68 -28.54
CA ASP A 354 11.99 0.37 -27.50
C ASP A 354 11.39 -1.02 -27.74
N LEU A 355 11.36 -1.86 -26.71
CA LEU A 355 10.82 -3.23 -26.79
C LEU A 355 9.62 -3.40 -25.88
N ASN A 356 8.64 -4.12 -26.41
CA ASN A 356 7.32 -4.29 -25.83
C ASN A 356 6.95 -5.76 -25.73
N ILE A 357 6.23 -6.10 -24.65
CA ILE A 357 5.47 -7.35 -24.55
C ILE A 357 3.98 -6.99 -24.53
N CYS A 358 3.20 -7.53 -25.45
CA CYS A 358 1.75 -7.38 -25.49
C CYS A 358 1.12 -8.67 -24.96
N ILE A 359 0.21 -8.56 -23.99
CA ILE A 359 -0.48 -9.70 -23.37
C ILE A 359 -1.91 -9.86 -23.90
N THR A 360 -2.40 -8.87 -24.62
CA THR A 360 -3.73 -8.84 -25.25
C THR A 360 -3.65 -9.28 -26.70
N ASP A 361 -4.61 -10.10 -27.12
CA ASP A 361 -4.77 -10.58 -28.50
C ASP A 361 -5.71 -9.63 -29.27
N TYR A 362 -5.20 -9.01 -30.35
CA TYR A 362 -5.89 -7.94 -31.09
C TYR A 362 -6.46 -8.37 -32.44
#